data_AF-A0A7J6SM26-F1
#
_entry.id   AF-A0A7J6SM26-F1
#
_cell.length_a   1.000
_cell.length_b   1.000
_cell.length_c   1.000
_cell.angle_alpha   90.00
_cell.angle_beta   90.00
_cell.angle_gamma   90.00
#
_symmetry.space_group_name_H-M   'P 1'
#
loop_
_entity.id
_entity.type
_entity.pdbx_description
1 polymer ?
#
loop_
_entity_poly.entity_id
_entity_poly.type
_entity_poly.pdbx_seq_one_letter_code
_entity_poly.pdbx_strand_id
1 'polypeptide(L)'
;SQQLLTRDNTAYTAVNDVTYMKMPPGILTKMGYAFFGMICLLLSTFEVGRKLLLKFPEAFTGGKISRKGPTQEQMNTTFYKISFIGSGYSNEKALESHPRRRDVTIRGSVTGPDPGYNATSGILATLGYV
;
A
#
# COMPACT_ATOMS: atom_id res chain seq x y z
N SER A 1 32.00 -1.07 10.88
CA SER A 1 31.00 -0.75 11.91
C SER A 1 29.82 -0.06 11.24
N GLN A 2 28.67 -0.74 11.11
CA GLN A 2 27.46 -0.07 10.61
C GLN A 2 26.91 0.81 11.74
N GLN A 3 26.91 2.13 11.56
CA GLN A 3 26.24 3.03 12.49
C GLN A 3 24.74 2.78 12.42
N LEU A 4 24.18 2.22 13.49
CA LEU A 4 22.73 2.13 13.67
C LEU A 4 22.19 3.56 13.74
N LEU A 5 21.31 3.92 12.81
CA LEU A 5 20.61 5.20 12.83
C LEU A 5 19.57 5.15 13.95
N THR A 6 19.97 5.48 15.17
CA THR A 6 19.10 5.60 16.33
C THR A 6 18.26 6.89 16.24
N ARG A 7 17.08 6.87 16.86
CA ARG A 7 16.10 7.97 16.86
C ARG A 7 16.67 9.32 17.34
N ASP A 8 17.74 9.30 18.13
CA ASP A 8 18.40 10.49 18.70
C ASP A 8 19.35 11.20 17.72
N ASN A 9 19.57 10.64 16.53
CA ASN A 9 20.45 11.24 15.52
C ASN A 9 19.69 12.31 14.71
N THR A 10 20.21 13.54 14.66
CA THR A 10 19.64 14.66 13.87
C THR A 10 19.62 14.41 12.36
N ALA A 11 20.36 13.43 11.86
CA ALA A 11 20.31 12.96 10.48
C ALA A 11 19.19 11.92 10.21
N TYR A 12 18.48 11.46 11.24
CA TYR A 12 17.37 10.52 11.12
C TYR A 12 16.12 11.24 10.60
N THR A 13 15.83 11.09 9.31
CA THR A 13 14.52 11.41 8.77
C THR A 13 13.61 10.22 9.01
N ALA A 14 12.56 10.39 9.83
CA ALA A 14 11.53 9.38 9.98
C ALA A 14 10.91 9.02 8.62
N VAL A 15 10.52 7.77 8.45
CA VAL A 15 9.81 7.31 7.25
C VAL A 15 8.54 8.16 7.10
N ASN A 16 8.41 8.85 5.98
CA ASN A 16 7.20 9.60 5.64
C ASN A 16 6.34 8.70 4.74
N ASP A 17 5.27 8.16 5.31
CA ASP A 17 4.36 7.27 4.60
C ASP A 17 3.40 8.08 3.72
N VAL A 18 3.77 8.25 2.45
CA VAL A 18 2.90 8.88 1.45
C VAL A 18 2.18 7.80 0.67
N THR A 19 0.92 7.53 1.05
CA THR A 19 0.06 6.60 0.32
C THR A 19 -0.73 7.37 -0.75
N TYR A 20 -0.54 7.02 -2.01
CA TYR A 20 -1.29 7.62 -3.13
C TYR A 20 -1.97 6.54 -3.97
N MET A 21 -3.21 6.81 -4.38
CA MET A 21 -3.96 5.96 -5.29
C MET A 21 -3.96 6.60 -6.67
N LYS A 22 -3.51 5.86 -7.69
CA LYS A 22 -3.60 6.34 -9.07
C LYS A 22 -5.04 6.19 -9.57
N MET A 23 -5.76 7.30 -9.66
CA MET A 23 -7.11 7.33 -10.23
C MET A 23 -7.07 7.58 -11.75
N PRO A 24 -8.07 7.09 -12.51
CA PRO A 24 -8.22 7.43 -13.92
C PRO A 24 -8.30 8.96 -14.12
N PRO A 25 -7.63 9.52 -15.14
CA PRO A 25 -7.69 10.96 -15.41
C PRO A 25 -9.11 11.35 -15.85
N GLY A 26 -9.68 12.36 -15.20
CA GLY A 26 -11.01 12.89 -15.51
C GLY A 26 -11.64 13.59 -14.31
N ILE A 27 -12.24 14.76 -14.51
CA ILE A 27 -12.97 15.45 -13.43
C ILE A 27 -14.30 14.74 -13.13
N LEU A 28 -14.98 14.26 -14.19
CA LEU A 28 -16.27 13.58 -14.10
C LEU A 28 -16.18 12.25 -13.33
N THR A 29 -15.13 11.46 -13.58
CA THR A 29 -14.90 10.20 -12.86
C THR A 29 -14.69 10.44 -11.38
N LYS A 30 -13.89 11.44 -10.99
CA LYS A 30 -13.70 11.83 -9.58
C LYS A 30 -14.99 12.29 -8.92
N MET A 31 -15.79 13.12 -9.61
CA MET A 31 -17.10 13.54 -9.11
C MET A 31 -18.06 12.36 -8.93
N GLY A 32 -18.07 11.40 -9.86
CA GLY A 32 -18.84 10.17 -9.75
C GLY A 32 -18.46 9.34 -8.52
N TYR A 33 -17.16 9.14 -8.28
CA TYR A 33 -16.68 8.46 -7.07
C TYR A 33 -17.01 9.22 -5.79
N ALA A 34 -16.91 10.55 -5.77
CA ALA A 34 -17.27 11.36 -4.61
C ALA A 34 -18.77 11.29 -4.30
N PHE A 35 -19.62 11.36 -5.33
CA PHE A 35 -21.07 11.23 -5.20
C PHE A 35 -21.48 9.84 -4.70
N PHE A 36 -20.89 8.79 -5.26
CA PHE A 36 -21.09 7.42 -4.79
C PHE A 36 -20.65 7.25 -3.33
N GLY A 37 -19.48 7.79 -2.97
CA GLY A 37 -18.99 7.80 -1.59
C GLY A 37 -19.96 8.51 -0.63
N MET A 38 -20.54 9.63 -1.05
CA MET A 38 -21.53 10.37 -0.25
C MET A 38 -22.81 9.57 -0.03
N ILE A 39 -23.33 8.89 -1.07
CA ILE A 39 -24.48 7.99 -0.94
C ILE A 39 -24.16 6.85 0.03
N CYS A 40 -22.99 6.22 -0.11
CA CYS A 40 -22.58 5.16 0.81
C CYS A 40 -22.44 5.65 2.25
N LEU A 41 -21.89 6.84 2.47
CA LEU A 41 -21.82 7.46 3.80
C LEU A 41 -23.21 7.67 4.38
N LEU A 42 -24.13 8.27 3.61
CA LEU A 42 -25.51 8.47 4.03
C LEU A 42 -26.22 7.15 4.34
N LEU A 43 -26.09 6.13 3.48
CA LEU A 43 -26.69 4.82 3.73
C LEU A 43 -26.06 4.11 4.93
N SER A 44 -24.78 4.35 5.22
CA SER A 44 -24.10 3.72 6.35
C SER A 44 -24.59 4.20 7.72
N THR A 45 -25.10 5.43 7.82
CA THR A 45 -25.59 6.01 9.08
C THR A 45 -26.98 5.47 9.46
N PHE A 46 -27.79 5.07 8.47
CA PHE A 46 -29.07 4.43 8.71
C PHE A 46 -28.91 2.92 8.92
N GLU A 47 -29.54 2.35 9.96
CA GLU A 47 -29.43 0.92 10.26
C GLU A 47 -29.92 0.03 9.11
N VAL A 48 -30.99 0.45 8.43
CA VAL A 48 -31.54 -0.23 7.24
C VAL A 48 -30.57 -0.13 6.07
N GLY A 49 -29.98 1.05 5.83
CA GLY A 49 -29.01 1.26 4.76
C GLY A 49 -27.74 0.45 4.97
N ARG A 50 -27.24 0.35 6.21
CA ARG A 50 -26.14 -0.53 6.58
C ARG A 50 -26.46 -2.00 6.32
N LYS A 51 -27.65 -2.48 6.74
CA LYS A 51 -28.10 -3.86 6.46
C LYS A 51 -28.19 -4.12 4.96
N LEU A 52 -28.64 -3.14 4.16
CA LEU A 52 -28.75 -3.24 2.71
C LEU A 52 -27.38 -3.30 2.02
N LEU A 53 -26.45 -2.40 2.39
CA LEU A 53 -25.06 -2.38 1.90
C LEU A 53 -24.34 -3.71 2.20
N LEU A 54 -24.52 -4.24 3.41
CA LEU A 54 -23.91 -5.50 3.82
C LEU A 54 -24.54 -6.72 3.14
N LYS A 55 -25.85 -6.70 2.86
CA LYS A 55 -26.57 -7.83 2.25
C LYS A 55 -26.33 -7.93 0.74
N PHE A 56 -26.19 -6.79 0.06
CA PHE A 56 -25.98 -6.73 -1.39
C PHE A 56 -24.71 -5.97 -1.79
N PRO A 57 -23.51 -6.39 -1.33
CA PRO A 57 -22.26 -5.71 -1.65
C PRO A 57 -22.01 -5.68 -3.17
N GLU A 58 -22.45 -6.71 -3.90
CA GLU A 58 -22.31 -6.81 -5.36
C GLU A 58 -23.14 -5.74 -6.09
N ALA A 59 -24.37 -5.46 -5.63
CA ALA A 59 -25.24 -4.48 -6.28
C ALA A 59 -24.70 -3.06 -6.13
N PHE A 60 -24.17 -2.71 -4.95
CA PHE A 60 -23.62 -1.37 -4.69
C PHE A 60 -22.24 -1.17 -5.31
N THR A 61 -21.45 -2.23 -5.46
CA THR A 61 -20.08 -2.11 -5.98
C THR A 61 -19.98 -2.42 -7.47
N GLY A 62 -21.11 -2.66 -8.14
CA GLY A 62 -21.16 -3.03 -9.56
C GLY A 62 -20.47 -4.37 -9.84
N GLY A 63 -20.59 -5.33 -8.91
CA GLY A 63 -19.99 -6.66 -9.01
C GLY A 63 -18.49 -6.71 -8.68
N LYS A 64 -17.86 -5.59 -8.33
CA LYS A 64 -16.42 -5.54 -8.02
C LYS A 64 -16.09 -6.16 -6.65
N ILE A 65 -17.02 -6.10 -5.70
CA ILE A 65 -16.88 -6.72 -4.39
C ILE A 65 -17.97 -7.78 -4.25
N SER A 66 -17.56 -9.03 -4.25
CA SER A 66 -18.41 -10.19 -4.03
C SER A 66 -18.09 -10.84 -2.69
N ARG A 67 -19.09 -11.49 -2.08
CA ARG A 67 -18.88 -12.37 -0.92
C ARG A 67 -18.07 -13.62 -1.27
N LYS A 68 -17.98 -13.99 -2.56
CA LYS A 68 -17.22 -15.15 -3.03
C LYS A 68 -15.70 -14.89 -3.09
N GLY A 69 -15.25 -13.67 -2.82
CA GLY A 69 -13.85 -13.27 -2.95
C GLY A 69 -13.43 -13.07 -4.42
N PRO A 70 -12.15 -12.74 -4.66
CA PRO A 70 -11.61 -12.57 -6.00
C PRO A 70 -11.49 -13.91 -6.73
N THR A 71 -11.50 -13.87 -8.06
CA THR A 71 -11.31 -15.07 -8.89
C THR A 71 -9.83 -15.50 -8.88
N GLN A 72 -9.57 -16.78 -9.22
CA GLN A 72 -8.20 -17.29 -9.32
C GLN A 72 -7.35 -16.51 -10.33
N GLU A 73 -7.94 -16.07 -11.44
CA GLU A 73 -7.26 -15.26 -12.44
C GLU A 73 -6.89 -13.87 -11.91
N GLN A 74 -7.78 -13.23 -11.14
CA GLN A 74 -7.50 -11.96 -10.47
C GLN A 74 -6.36 -12.11 -9.45
N MET A 75 -6.33 -13.20 -8.68
CA MET A 75 -5.24 -13.48 -7.74
C MET A 75 -3.91 -13.76 -8.46
N ASN A 76 -3.94 -14.47 -9.59
CA ASN A 76 -2.72 -14.80 -10.35
C ASN A 76 -2.13 -13.58 -11.08
N THR A 77 -2.96 -12.62 -11.47
CA THR A 77 -2.53 -11.38 -12.14
C THR A 77 -2.18 -10.27 -11.16
N THR A 78 -2.53 -10.40 -9.89
CA THR A 78 -2.20 -9.44 -8.83
C THR A 78 -0.89 -9.82 -8.17
N PHE A 79 0.01 -8.83 -8.04
CA PHE A 79 1.30 -8.99 -7.38
C PHE A 79 1.59 -7.75 -6.54
N TYR A 80 2.38 -7.91 -5.47
CA TYR A 80 2.91 -6.77 -4.74
C TYR A 80 4.39 -6.56 -5.08
N LYS A 81 4.83 -5.30 -5.02
CA LYS A 81 6.23 -4.93 -5.14
C LYS A 81 6.58 -3.93 -4.04
N ILE A 82 7.46 -4.33 -3.15
CA ILE A 82 8.05 -3.46 -2.13
C ILE A 82 9.44 -3.07 -2.62
N SER A 83 9.71 -1.77 -2.76
CA SER A 83 11.01 -1.27 -3.22
C SER A 83 11.68 -0.49 -2.09
N PHE A 84 12.84 -0.98 -1.65
CA PHE A 84 13.70 -0.35 -0.66
C PHE A 84 14.72 0.52 -1.38
N ILE A 85 14.71 1.83 -1.11
CA ILE A 85 15.66 2.79 -1.67
C ILE A 85 16.49 3.31 -0.51
N GLY A 86 17.73 2.86 -0.40
CA GLY A 86 18.71 3.39 0.54
C GLY A 86 19.67 4.32 -0.19
N SER A 87 19.87 5.55 0.29
CA SER A 87 20.90 6.45 -0.24
C SER A 87 21.98 6.67 0.82
N GLY A 88 23.26 6.67 0.43
CA GLY A 88 24.42 6.79 1.32
C GLY A 88 25.62 7.48 0.65
N TYR A 89 26.78 7.43 1.31
CA TYR A 89 28.06 8.00 0.85
C TYR A 89 29.04 6.90 0.43
N SER A 90 29.77 7.08 -0.68
CA SER A 90 30.74 6.09 -1.18
C SER A 90 31.99 5.99 -0.31
N ASN A 91 32.46 7.11 0.25
CA ASN A 91 33.68 7.24 1.03
C ASN A 91 33.55 8.37 2.09
N GLU A 92 34.37 8.34 3.14
CA GLU A 92 34.40 9.41 4.17
C GLU A 92 34.73 10.79 3.57
N LYS A 93 35.58 10.86 2.54
CA LYS A 93 35.86 12.10 1.79
C LYS A 93 34.65 12.67 1.05
N ALA A 94 33.69 11.83 0.65
CA ALA A 94 32.45 12.28 0.01
C ALA A 94 31.49 12.90 1.04
N LEU A 95 31.49 12.37 2.27
CA LEU A 95 30.76 12.95 3.41
C LEU A 95 31.33 14.33 3.80
N GLU A 96 32.65 14.47 3.84
CA GLU A 96 33.32 15.74 4.19
C GLU A 96 33.19 16.81 3.11
N SER A 97 33.27 16.45 1.82
CA SER A 97 33.19 17.41 0.72
C SER A 97 31.77 17.85 0.38
N HIS A 98 30.79 16.95 0.47
CA HIS A 98 29.40 17.24 0.14
C HIS A 98 28.43 16.60 1.15
N PRO A 99 28.37 17.10 2.39
CA PRO A 99 27.57 16.50 3.45
C PRO A 99 26.06 16.45 3.14
N ARG A 100 25.56 17.23 2.16
CA ARG A 100 24.15 17.21 1.75
C ARG A 100 23.85 16.36 0.50
N ARG A 101 24.85 15.82 -0.20
CA ARG A 101 24.67 15.10 -1.46
C ARG A 101 25.16 13.66 -1.34
N ARG A 102 24.22 12.76 -1.08
CA ARG A 102 24.43 11.30 -1.11
C ARG A 102 24.75 10.88 -2.55
N ASP A 103 25.84 10.16 -2.74
CA ASP A 103 26.41 9.77 -4.04
C ASP A 103 26.12 8.31 -4.42
N VAL A 104 25.76 7.47 -3.44
CA VAL A 104 25.38 6.07 -3.67
C VAL A 104 23.89 5.87 -3.38
N THR A 105 23.21 5.11 -4.23
CA THR A 105 21.84 4.65 -3.98
C THR A 105 21.73 3.16 -4.23
N ILE A 106 21.37 2.41 -3.20
CA ILE A 106 21.05 0.99 -3.24
C ILE A 106 19.54 0.85 -3.43
N ARG A 107 19.13 0.08 -4.43
CA ARG A 107 17.73 -0.25 -4.70
C ARG A 107 17.54 -1.75 -4.54
N GLY A 108 16.84 -2.16 -3.50
CA GLY A 108 16.34 -3.53 -3.34
C GLY A 108 14.87 -3.55 -3.74
N SER A 109 14.41 -4.59 -4.44
CA SER A 109 12.97 -4.79 -4.66
C SER A 109 12.58 -6.22 -4.36
N VAL A 110 11.53 -6.37 -3.56
CA VAL A 110 10.91 -7.66 -3.24
C VAL A 110 9.55 -7.69 -3.93
N THR A 111 9.35 -8.70 -4.77
CA THR A 111 8.06 -8.96 -5.44
C THR A 111 7.48 -10.27 -4.93
N GLY A 112 6.16 -10.32 -4.80
CA GLY A 112 5.47 -11.54 -4.42
C GLY A 112 4.08 -11.65 -5.03
N PRO A 113 3.42 -12.80 -4.82
CA PRO A 113 2.09 -13.09 -5.35
C PRO A 113 1.04 -12.19 -4.69
N ASP A 114 -0.24 -12.33 -5.04
CA ASP A 114 -1.34 -11.55 -4.48
C ASP A 114 -1.17 -11.26 -2.97
N PRO A 115 -1.15 -9.98 -2.55
CA PRO A 115 -0.86 -9.60 -1.18
C PRO A 115 -1.96 -10.02 -0.21
N GLY A 116 -3.20 -10.14 -0.67
CA GLY A 116 -4.35 -10.40 0.20
C GLY A 116 -4.46 -11.85 0.65
N TYR A 117 -4.26 -12.78 -0.28
CA TYR A 117 -4.54 -14.20 -0.10
C TYR A 117 -3.26 -15.02 -0.02
N ASN A 118 -2.49 -15.07 -1.11
CA ASN A 118 -1.32 -15.95 -1.19
C ASN A 118 -0.20 -15.51 -0.23
N ALA A 119 0.11 -14.21 -0.19
CA ALA A 119 1.14 -13.68 0.69
C ALA A 119 0.76 -13.83 2.17
N THR A 120 -0.44 -13.38 2.55
CA THR A 120 -0.92 -13.46 3.95
C THR A 120 -1.03 -14.90 4.44
N SER A 121 -1.60 -15.80 3.62
CA SER A 121 -1.70 -17.22 3.98
C SER A 121 -0.32 -17.86 4.13
N GLY A 122 0.63 -17.52 3.24
CA GLY A 122 2.01 -18.00 3.33
C GLY A 122 2.74 -17.51 4.58
N ILE A 123 2.60 -16.23 4.92
CA ILE A 123 3.17 -15.66 6.15
C ILE A 123 2.58 -16.35 7.39
N LEU A 124 1.25 -16.46 7.46
CA LEU A 124 0.57 -17.07 8.60
C LEU A 124 0.94 -18.54 8.77
N ALA A 125 0.99 -19.30 7.68
CA ALA A 125 1.41 -20.70 7.70
C ALA A 125 2.87 -20.86 8.17
N THR A 126 3.77 -19.96 7.73
CA THR A 126 5.18 -19.98 8.15
C THR A 126 5.31 -19.63 9.63
N LEU A 127 4.53 -18.66 10.14
CA LEU A 127 4.53 -18.29 11.55
C LEU A 127 4.02 -19.43 12.45
N GLY A 128 3.05 -20.22 12.00
CA GLY A 128 2.53 -21.35 12.77
C GLY A 128 3.44 -22.58 12.77
N TYR A 129 4.46 -22.62 11.90
CA TYR A 129 5.45 -23.70 11.83
C TYR A 129 6.69 -23.42 12.72
N VAL A 130 6.89 -22.17 13.14
CA VAL A 130 7.96 -21.73 14.05
C VAL A 130 7.51 -21.85 15.50
#